data_AF-A0A7N2L773-F1
#
_entry.id   AF-A0A7N2L773-F1
#
_cell.length_a   1.000
_cell.length_b   1.000
_cell.length_c   1.000
_cell.angle_alpha   90.00
_cell.angle_beta   90.00
_cell.angle_gamma   90.00
#
_symmetry.space_group_name_H-M   'P 1'
#
loop_
_entity.id
_entity.type
_entity.pdbx_description
1 polymer ?
#
loop_
_entity_poly.entity_id
_entity_poly.type
_entity_poly.pdbx_seq_one_letter_code
_entity_poly.pdbx_strand_id
1 'polypeptide(L)'
;MLLDMMLECQKLVPVIVAFVDRLLGCRKHCWLGERLLQTFDENLLPKVVMDYKLASFFPLFDRIAENDTIPPSRLLELLIKFMVFLVEKHGPDTGLKSWSKGSKVLGVCRTMLMHHHSSRLFLRLSRLLAFTCLYFPDLEVRDNARIYLRMLICVPGKKLRDMLNLGDQLLGISPSPLSNSIFNIQSPRTSHNIKKSRNISSYVHLDRVVPLLVKQSWSLSLSTLGVDSNKPGYLEGIRDSESPVEEREIDGSAEIHIPETERINKPQEPLRVMDSKISEILGTLRRYFSSIPDYRHMPGIKVRISCTLRFESEPFNREWGVDSPASGLDRVDALPAIYATVLNFSSSAPYGSLPSYHIPFLLGEPPRNDYDSHQQVPLDIVLVENGNGEEESFRAPVMIELEPREPTPGLIDVSIVTNAENGHIIRARLHSIPIGIEDMFLMATVPSDIPKEVIPGYYSDLFSTLWEACGSSSNTGRETFPLKGGKGVAAISGTQSVKLLEVPATSLIRATERYLAPFVVSVIGEPLVNLVKDGGIIRDIIWKDVASDSSLVDTTSVASFDRGPLHLTYFDDEDERDSVVSTSKRKMGCFLILIFLPPRFHLLFQMEVCDVSTLVRIRTDHWPCLAYIDDYLEALFLA
;
A
#
# COMPACT_ATOMS: atom_id res chain seq x y z
N MET A 1 40.98 -34.20 18.24
CA MET A 1 40.87 -35.64 18.60
C MET A 1 39.46 -36.18 18.44
N LEU A 2 38.46 -35.84 19.28
CA LEU A 2 37.09 -36.38 19.12
C LEU A 2 36.46 -36.04 17.76
N LEU A 3 36.63 -34.79 17.30
CA LEU A 3 36.20 -34.32 15.98
C LEU A 3 36.81 -35.14 14.85
N ASP A 4 38.13 -35.32 14.87
CA ASP A 4 38.88 -36.04 13.84
C ASP A 4 38.46 -37.52 13.80
N MET A 5 38.31 -38.15 14.98
CA MET A 5 37.81 -39.52 15.10
C MET A 5 36.37 -39.69 14.59
N MET A 6 35.51 -38.67 14.72
CA MET A 6 34.15 -38.72 14.17
C MET A 6 34.13 -38.60 12.65
N LEU A 7 35.02 -37.79 12.07
CA LEU A 7 35.16 -37.65 10.63
C LEU A 7 35.73 -38.93 9.99
N GLU A 8 36.68 -39.59 10.66
CA GLU A 8 37.28 -40.85 10.21
C GLU A 8 36.38 -42.07 10.46
N CYS A 9 35.68 -42.14 11.60
CA CYS A 9 34.86 -43.29 12.00
C CYS A 9 33.44 -42.87 12.42
N GLN A 10 32.54 -42.82 11.43
CA GLN A 10 31.13 -42.45 11.62
C GLN A 10 30.34 -43.36 12.57
N LYS A 11 30.78 -44.60 12.79
CA LYS A 11 30.15 -45.52 13.75
C LYS A 11 30.30 -45.07 15.21
N LEU A 12 31.22 -44.13 15.47
CA LEU A 12 31.46 -43.58 16.80
C LEU A 12 30.44 -42.50 17.20
N VAL A 13 29.69 -41.94 16.23
CA VAL A 13 28.75 -40.82 16.49
C VAL A 13 27.72 -41.17 17.58
N PRO A 14 27.02 -42.33 17.55
CA PRO A 14 26.05 -42.66 18.60
C PRO A 14 26.67 -42.80 20.00
N VAL A 15 27.93 -43.26 20.08
CA VAL A 15 28.66 -43.38 21.35
C VAL A 15 28.98 -42.01 21.93
N ILE A 16 29.37 -41.07 21.06
CA ILE A 16 29.65 -39.69 21.46
C ILE A 16 28.37 -38.97 21.86
N VAL A 17 27.26 -39.18 21.15
CA VAL A 17 25.95 -38.66 21.54
C VAL A 17 25.54 -39.18 22.92
N ALA A 18 25.64 -40.50 23.17
CA ALA A 18 25.35 -41.07 24.48
C ALA A 18 26.28 -40.54 25.59
N PHE A 19 27.53 -40.20 25.26
CA PHE A 19 28.45 -39.55 26.18
C PHE A 19 28.02 -38.12 26.51
N VAL A 20 27.63 -37.33 25.50
CA VAL A 20 27.09 -35.97 25.69
C VAL A 20 25.80 -36.01 26.52
N ASP A 21 24.90 -36.94 26.26
CA ASP A 21 23.64 -37.11 27.01
C ASP A 21 23.88 -37.34 28.50
N ARG A 22 24.90 -38.14 28.85
CA ARG A 22 25.29 -38.36 30.26
C ARG A 22 25.85 -37.10 30.91
N LEU A 23 26.56 -36.26 30.15
CA LEU A 23 27.07 -34.99 30.65
C LEU A 23 25.94 -33.99 30.88
N LEU A 24 25.01 -33.86 29.92
CA LEU A 24 23.83 -32.99 30.02
C LEU A 24 22.89 -33.43 31.17
N GLY A 25 22.72 -34.74 31.37
CA GLY A 25 21.94 -35.29 32.50
C GLY A 25 22.58 -35.05 33.88
N CYS A 26 23.84 -34.64 33.95
CA CYS A 26 24.55 -34.38 35.19
C CYS A 26 24.64 -32.88 35.48
N ARG A 27 23.94 -32.40 36.52
CA ARG A 27 23.94 -30.96 36.91
C ARG A 27 25.34 -30.34 37.07
N LYS A 28 26.35 -31.12 37.50
CA LYS A 28 27.72 -30.63 37.66
C LYS A 28 28.49 -30.51 36.35
N HIS A 29 28.14 -31.32 35.34
CA HIS A 29 28.87 -31.42 34.07
C HIS A 29 28.05 -30.96 32.86
N CYS A 30 26.84 -30.43 33.07
CA CYS A 30 25.95 -29.93 32.01
C CYS A 30 26.67 -28.90 31.13
N TRP A 31 27.38 -27.95 31.75
CA TRP A 31 28.21 -26.95 31.04
C TRP A 31 29.25 -27.58 30.11
N LEU A 32 29.85 -28.72 30.48
CA LEU A 32 30.80 -29.42 29.62
C LEU A 32 30.11 -30.07 28.42
N GLY A 33 28.90 -30.61 28.63
CA GLY A 33 28.05 -31.14 27.55
C GLY A 33 27.65 -30.04 26.55
N GLU A 34 27.18 -28.89 27.05
CA GLU A 34 26.85 -27.71 26.24
C GLU A 34 28.07 -27.20 25.46
N ARG A 35 29.22 -27.08 26.12
CA ARG A 35 30.47 -26.62 25.49
C ARG A 35 30.95 -27.59 24.41
N LEU A 36 30.77 -28.90 24.59
CA LEU A 36 31.07 -29.90 23.58
C LEU A 36 30.13 -29.77 22.37
N LEU A 37 28.82 -29.61 22.59
CA LEU A 37 27.86 -29.36 21.51
C LEU A 37 28.19 -28.08 20.73
N GLN A 38 28.54 -26.99 21.43
CA GLN A 38 29.00 -25.75 20.80
C GLN A 38 30.26 -25.97 19.97
N THR A 39 31.21 -26.75 20.48
CA THR A 39 32.44 -27.09 19.74
C THR A 39 32.13 -27.90 18.48
N PHE A 40 31.15 -28.80 18.53
CA PHE A 40 30.67 -29.54 17.37
C PHE A 40 29.97 -28.62 16.35
N ASP A 41 29.12 -27.70 16.80
CA ASP A 41 28.50 -26.69 15.92
C ASP A 41 29.55 -25.86 15.17
N GLU A 42 30.55 -25.32 15.89
CA GLU A 42 31.56 -24.42 15.34
C GLU A 42 32.59 -25.11 14.45
N ASN A 43 33.06 -26.31 14.84
CA ASN A 43 34.24 -26.93 14.23
C ASN A 43 33.94 -28.20 13.44
N LEU A 44 32.82 -28.90 13.71
CA LEU A 44 32.44 -30.10 12.98
C LEU A 44 31.60 -29.75 11.75
N LEU A 45 30.51 -28.98 11.92
CA LEU A 45 29.54 -28.72 10.85
C LEU A 45 30.16 -28.18 9.56
N PRO A 46 31.14 -27.25 9.59
CA PRO A 46 31.76 -26.74 8.37
C PRO A 46 32.64 -27.77 7.63
N LYS A 47 33.11 -28.81 8.33
CA LYS A 47 34.05 -29.82 7.81
C LYS A 47 33.36 -31.08 7.30
N VAL A 48 32.05 -31.23 7.50
CA VAL A 48 31.35 -32.45 7.08
C VAL A 48 31.15 -32.44 5.56
N VAL A 49 31.49 -33.55 4.92
CA VAL A 49 31.31 -33.74 3.48
C VAL A 49 29.83 -33.96 3.16
N MET A 50 29.34 -33.31 2.10
CA MET A 50 27.95 -33.41 1.64
C MET A 50 27.75 -34.69 0.84
N ASP A 51 27.43 -35.79 1.52
CA ASP A 51 27.10 -37.08 0.92
C ASP A 51 25.95 -37.79 1.65
N TYR A 52 25.52 -38.96 1.16
CA TYR A 52 24.48 -39.75 1.82
C TYR A 52 24.91 -40.34 3.19
N LYS A 53 26.22 -40.31 3.50
CA LYS A 53 26.77 -40.77 4.79
C LYS A 53 26.57 -39.73 5.89
N LEU A 54 26.29 -38.47 5.56
CA LEU A 54 25.84 -37.43 6.50
C LEU A 54 24.72 -37.92 7.43
N ALA A 55 23.93 -38.89 6.96
CA ALA A 55 22.95 -39.62 7.74
C ALA A 55 23.41 -40.15 9.12
N SER A 56 24.70 -40.46 9.29
CA SER A 56 25.26 -40.94 10.55
C SER A 56 25.34 -39.84 11.62
N PHE A 57 25.36 -38.57 11.20
CA PHE A 57 25.48 -37.40 12.08
C PHE A 57 24.13 -36.85 12.56
N PHE A 58 23.00 -37.31 12.02
CA PHE A 58 21.67 -36.85 12.44
C PHE A 58 21.39 -36.95 13.94
N PRO A 59 21.77 -38.03 14.65
CA PRO A 59 21.61 -38.07 16.11
C PRO A 59 22.34 -36.93 16.84
N LEU A 60 23.46 -36.48 16.30
CA LEU A 60 24.18 -35.31 16.82
C LEU A 60 23.45 -34.01 16.44
N PHE A 61 22.95 -33.91 15.21
CA PHE A 61 22.17 -32.75 14.76
C PHE A 61 20.92 -32.55 15.59
N ASP A 62 20.21 -33.62 15.93
CA ASP A 62 19.06 -33.57 16.83
C ASP A 62 19.44 -33.02 18.20
N ARG A 63 20.59 -33.43 18.77
CA ARG A 63 21.07 -32.88 20.05
C ARG A 63 21.51 -31.42 19.97
N ILE A 64 22.09 -30.99 18.86
CA ILE A 64 22.40 -29.57 18.63
C ILE A 64 21.10 -28.76 18.50
N ALA A 65 20.10 -29.30 17.78
CA ALA A 65 18.78 -28.69 17.56
C ALA A 65 17.88 -28.67 18.81
N GLU A 66 18.14 -29.53 19.79
CA GLU A 66 17.44 -29.55 21.08
C GLU A 66 17.98 -28.50 22.05
N ASN A 67 19.21 -28.03 21.83
CA ASN A 67 19.89 -27.10 22.74
C ASN A 67 19.57 -25.64 22.39
N ASP A 68 18.79 -24.97 23.23
CA ASP A 68 18.35 -23.58 23.04
C ASP A 68 19.48 -22.54 23.16
N THR A 69 20.60 -22.86 23.82
CA THR A 69 21.74 -21.95 23.97
C THR A 69 22.51 -21.77 22.67
N ILE A 70 22.61 -22.83 21.85
CA ILE A 70 23.39 -22.82 20.62
C ILE A 70 22.56 -22.19 19.49
N PRO A 71 23.11 -21.23 18.72
CA PRO A 71 22.42 -20.69 17.56
C PRO A 71 22.25 -21.77 16.49
N PRO A 72 21.00 -22.06 16.05
CA PRO A 72 20.75 -23.08 15.04
C PRO A 72 21.16 -22.63 13.63
N SER A 73 21.74 -21.45 13.46
CA SER A 73 22.04 -20.82 12.17
C SER A 73 22.97 -21.65 11.29
N ARG A 74 24.09 -22.15 11.85
CA ARG A 74 25.05 -23.01 11.11
C ARG A 74 24.44 -24.35 10.74
N LEU A 75 23.73 -24.98 11.67
CA LEU A 75 23.05 -26.23 11.41
C LEU A 75 21.98 -26.06 10.32
N LEU A 76 21.18 -25.00 10.36
CA LEU A 76 20.20 -24.69 9.31
C LEU A 76 20.88 -24.46 7.94
N GLU A 77 22.01 -23.76 7.89
CA GLU A 77 22.75 -23.57 6.64
C GLU A 77 23.26 -24.90 6.06
N LEU A 78 23.79 -25.78 6.90
CA LEU A 78 24.19 -27.14 6.50
C LEU A 78 23.00 -27.93 5.97
N LEU A 79 21.85 -27.88 6.66
CA LEU A 79 20.63 -28.59 6.25
C LEU A 79 20.06 -28.03 4.94
N ILE A 80 20.13 -26.72 4.69
CA ILE A 80 19.76 -26.10 3.40
C ILE A 80 20.63 -26.67 2.28
N LYS A 81 21.96 -26.63 2.46
CA LYS A 81 22.92 -27.19 1.48
C LYS A 81 22.65 -28.69 1.24
N PHE A 82 22.27 -29.42 2.28
CA PHE A 82 21.95 -30.83 2.16
C PHE A 82 20.65 -31.08 1.40
N MET A 83 19.60 -30.30 1.65
CA MET A 83 18.36 -30.39 0.88
C MET A 83 18.60 -30.11 -0.61
N VAL A 84 19.40 -29.10 -0.95
CA VAL A 84 19.81 -28.83 -2.34
C VAL A 84 20.50 -30.04 -2.95
N PHE A 85 21.49 -30.61 -2.27
CA PHE A 85 22.19 -31.82 -2.71
C PHE A 85 21.24 -33.01 -2.94
N LEU A 86 20.26 -33.23 -2.05
CA LEU A 86 19.29 -34.32 -2.18
C LEU A 86 18.38 -34.17 -3.40
N VAL A 87 18.05 -32.94 -3.77
CA VAL A 87 17.27 -32.61 -4.97
C VAL A 87 18.11 -32.84 -6.23
N GLU A 88 19.36 -32.35 -6.26
CA GLU A 88 20.25 -32.49 -7.41
C GLU A 88 20.66 -33.94 -7.70
N LYS A 89 20.81 -34.78 -6.66
CA LYS A 89 21.18 -36.19 -6.79
C LYS A 89 19.97 -37.13 -6.85
N HIS A 90 18.77 -36.59 -6.95
CA HIS A 90 17.57 -37.40 -7.08
C HIS A 90 17.53 -38.09 -8.45
N GLY A 91 17.31 -39.40 -8.43
CA GLY A 91 17.19 -40.25 -9.61
C GLY A 91 16.38 -41.51 -9.28
N PRO A 92 16.11 -42.37 -10.29
CA PRO A 92 15.23 -43.53 -10.15
C PRO A 92 15.65 -44.48 -9.03
N ASP A 93 16.96 -44.69 -8.83
CA ASP A 93 17.49 -45.60 -7.80
C ASP A 93 17.78 -44.94 -6.44
N THR A 94 17.76 -43.60 -6.38
CA THR A 94 18.07 -42.83 -5.16
C THR A 94 16.83 -42.27 -4.48
N GLY A 95 15.64 -42.42 -5.06
CA GLY A 95 14.38 -41.88 -4.53
C GLY A 95 14.12 -42.22 -3.07
N LEU A 96 14.19 -43.50 -2.69
CA LEU A 96 13.98 -43.95 -1.31
C LEU A 96 15.01 -43.37 -0.33
N LYS A 97 16.27 -43.22 -0.78
CA LYS A 97 17.35 -42.63 0.03
C LYS A 97 17.10 -41.14 0.22
N SER A 98 16.79 -40.41 -0.85
CA SER A 98 16.50 -38.97 -0.78
C SER A 98 15.27 -38.69 0.08
N TRP A 99 14.18 -39.45 -0.08
CA TRP A 99 13.01 -39.38 0.81
C TRP A 99 13.39 -39.55 2.28
N SER A 100 14.05 -40.67 2.63
CA SER A 100 14.43 -40.96 4.01
C SER A 100 15.33 -39.87 4.61
N LYS A 101 16.28 -39.31 3.84
CA LYS A 101 17.13 -38.21 4.32
C LYS A 101 16.35 -36.90 4.44
N GLY A 102 15.49 -36.58 3.48
CA GLY A 102 14.62 -35.39 3.54
C GLY A 102 13.71 -35.42 4.76
N SER A 103 13.07 -36.56 5.03
CA SER A 103 12.24 -36.75 6.23
C SER A 103 13.04 -36.59 7.52
N LYS A 104 14.30 -37.05 7.56
CA LYS A 104 15.19 -36.80 8.71
C LYS A 104 15.52 -35.32 8.90
N VAL A 105 15.77 -34.58 7.82
CA VAL A 105 15.99 -33.12 7.91
C VAL A 105 14.76 -32.44 8.50
N LEU A 106 13.57 -32.81 8.05
CA LEU A 106 12.31 -32.30 8.61
C LEU A 106 12.13 -32.68 10.08
N GLY A 107 12.62 -33.86 10.50
CA GLY A 107 12.71 -34.26 11.90
C GLY A 107 13.56 -33.29 12.72
N VAL A 108 14.76 -32.93 12.25
CA VAL A 108 15.61 -31.93 12.90
C VAL A 108 14.92 -30.56 12.95
N CYS A 109 14.25 -30.15 11.86
CA CYS A 109 13.45 -28.91 11.84
C CYS A 109 12.33 -28.93 12.89
N ARG A 110 11.65 -30.06 13.08
CA ARG A 110 10.64 -30.24 14.12
C ARG A 110 11.25 -30.09 15.50
N THR A 111 12.40 -30.72 15.77
CA THR A 111 13.14 -30.55 17.03
C THR A 111 13.46 -29.09 17.29
N MET A 112 13.99 -28.36 16.29
CA MET A 112 14.26 -26.94 16.44
C MET A 112 13.00 -26.14 16.81
N LEU A 113 11.88 -26.39 16.12
CA LEU A 113 10.60 -25.73 16.38
C LEU A 113 10.05 -26.00 17.80
N MET A 114 10.39 -27.13 18.41
CA MET A 114 9.98 -27.50 19.77
C MET A 114 10.83 -26.83 20.85
N HIS A 115 12.11 -26.59 20.59
CA HIS A 115 13.07 -26.16 21.62
C HIS A 115 13.49 -24.70 21.51
N HIS A 116 13.54 -24.12 20.30
CA HIS A 116 13.96 -22.73 20.10
C HIS A 116 12.78 -21.75 19.97
N HIS A 117 13.09 -20.47 20.14
CA HIS A 117 12.20 -19.36 19.79
C HIS A 117 11.94 -19.31 18.28
N SER A 118 10.67 -19.13 17.89
CA SER A 118 10.27 -19.17 16.49
C SER A 118 10.83 -17.98 15.71
N SER A 119 11.01 -16.83 16.37
CA SER A 119 11.65 -15.65 15.79
C SER A 119 13.12 -15.91 15.39
N ARG A 120 13.89 -16.57 16.27
CA ARG A 120 15.29 -16.97 16.03
C ARG A 120 15.45 -17.89 14.83
N LEU A 121 14.49 -18.79 14.63
CA LEU A 121 14.50 -19.75 13.52
C LEU A 121 14.04 -19.13 12.21
N PHE A 122 13.21 -18.09 12.27
CA PHE A 122 12.33 -17.68 11.18
C PHE A 122 13.06 -17.54 9.84
N LEU A 123 14.10 -16.72 9.77
CA LEU A 123 14.73 -16.37 8.50
C LEU A 123 15.33 -17.57 7.77
N ARG A 124 16.13 -18.39 8.46
CA ARG A 124 16.84 -19.53 7.86
C ARG A 124 15.93 -20.76 7.72
N LEU A 125 15.08 -21.02 8.71
CA LEU A 125 14.15 -22.15 8.67
C LEU A 125 13.04 -21.94 7.63
N SER A 126 12.49 -20.73 7.49
CA SER A 126 11.49 -20.45 6.45
C SER A 126 12.08 -20.66 5.04
N ARG A 127 13.34 -20.24 4.80
CA ARG A 127 14.05 -20.48 3.54
C ARG A 127 14.22 -21.98 3.26
N LEU A 128 14.66 -22.77 4.25
CA LEU A 128 14.79 -24.22 4.12
C LEU A 128 13.44 -24.88 3.77
N LEU A 129 12.39 -24.56 4.54
CA LEU A 129 11.08 -25.16 4.36
C LEU A 129 10.42 -24.72 3.04
N ALA A 130 10.55 -23.45 2.65
CA ALA A 130 10.04 -22.93 1.38
C ALA A 130 10.75 -23.58 0.18
N PHE A 131 12.08 -23.69 0.23
CA PHE A 131 12.85 -24.42 -0.78
C PHE A 131 12.35 -25.87 -0.90
N THR A 132 12.20 -26.56 0.24
CA THR A 132 11.72 -27.94 0.27
C THR A 132 10.30 -28.06 -0.32
N CYS A 133 9.39 -27.13 0.00
CA CYS A 133 8.03 -27.10 -0.54
C CYS A 133 7.99 -26.97 -2.07
N LEU A 134 8.91 -26.18 -2.64
CA LEU A 134 8.92 -25.85 -4.06
C LEU A 134 9.64 -26.91 -4.89
N TYR A 135 10.78 -27.41 -4.42
CA TYR A 135 11.73 -28.14 -5.25
C TYR A 135 11.95 -29.60 -4.86
N PHE A 136 11.55 -30.03 -3.66
CA PHE A 136 11.80 -31.42 -3.25
C PHE A 136 10.95 -32.39 -4.10
N PRO A 137 11.51 -33.51 -4.60
CA PRO A 137 10.80 -34.38 -5.56
C PRO A 137 9.66 -35.18 -4.92
N ASP A 138 9.80 -35.56 -3.65
CA ASP A 138 8.83 -36.38 -2.94
C ASP A 138 7.67 -35.55 -2.34
N LEU A 139 6.43 -35.99 -2.57
CA LEU A 139 5.22 -35.27 -2.13
C LEU A 139 5.06 -35.22 -0.61
N GLU A 140 5.36 -36.30 0.11
CA GLU A 140 5.20 -36.36 1.56
C GLU A 140 6.16 -35.38 2.25
N VAL A 141 7.41 -35.33 1.80
CA VAL A 141 8.41 -34.38 2.31
C VAL A 141 7.98 -32.95 2.03
N ARG A 142 7.45 -32.64 0.84
CA ARG A 142 6.94 -31.30 0.51
C ARG A 142 5.76 -30.89 1.39
N ASP A 143 4.82 -31.79 1.63
CA ASP A 143 3.61 -31.50 2.40
C ASP A 143 3.94 -31.30 3.88
N ASN A 144 4.82 -32.12 4.45
CA ASN A 144 5.34 -31.92 5.81
C ASN A 144 6.10 -30.59 5.95
N ALA A 145 6.93 -30.23 4.97
CA ALA A 145 7.60 -28.94 4.96
C ALA A 145 6.61 -27.77 4.92
N ARG A 146 5.51 -27.91 4.16
CA ARG A 146 4.45 -26.89 4.07
C ARG A 146 3.73 -26.73 5.40
N ILE A 147 3.44 -27.83 6.10
CA ILE A 147 2.82 -27.80 7.43
C ILE A 147 3.71 -27.05 8.42
N TYR A 148 4.99 -27.39 8.49
CA TYR A 148 5.94 -26.71 9.38
C TYR A 148 6.11 -25.23 9.03
N LEU A 149 6.14 -24.89 7.73
CA LEU A 149 6.21 -23.50 7.30
C LEU A 149 4.98 -22.71 7.73
N ARG A 150 3.78 -23.29 7.57
CA ARG A 150 2.52 -22.67 8.02
C ARG A 150 2.47 -22.52 9.53
N MET A 151 2.93 -23.51 10.29
CA MET A 151 3.03 -23.41 11.74
C MET A 151 3.96 -22.28 12.15
N LEU A 152 5.17 -22.21 11.57
CA LEU A 152 6.17 -21.18 11.85
C LEU A 152 5.67 -19.75 11.59
N ILE A 153 4.87 -19.56 10.54
CA ILE A 153 4.37 -18.23 10.14
C ILE A 153 3.09 -17.86 10.91
N CYS A 154 2.19 -18.81 11.18
CA CYS A 154 0.83 -18.49 11.62
C CYS A 154 0.56 -18.78 13.10
N VAL A 155 1.41 -19.54 13.78
CA VAL A 155 1.18 -19.97 15.17
C VAL A 155 2.19 -19.28 16.10
N PRO A 156 1.75 -18.58 17.16
CA PRO A 156 2.67 -18.01 18.15
C PRO A 156 3.59 -19.07 18.74
N GLY A 157 4.87 -18.74 18.91
CA GLY A 157 5.92 -19.71 19.27
C GLY A 157 5.61 -20.57 20.49
N LYS A 158 5.04 -19.99 21.57
CA LYS A 158 4.62 -20.79 22.74
C LYS A 158 3.58 -21.85 22.38
N LYS A 159 2.52 -21.44 21.67
CA LYS A 159 1.43 -22.33 21.25
C LYS A 159 1.92 -23.39 20.25
N LEU A 160 2.86 -23.02 19.38
CA LEU A 160 3.50 -23.93 18.43
C LEU A 160 4.20 -25.07 19.17
N ARG A 161 5.03 -24.74 20.17
CA ARG A 161 5.72 -25.73 21.01
C ARG A 161 4.73 -26.64 21.73
N ASP A 162 3.68 -26.08 22.33
CA ASP A 162 2.65 -26.86 23.03
C ASP A 162 1.95 -27.85 22.07
N MET A 163 1.64 -27.43 20.84
CA MET A 163 1.02 -28.29 19.82
C MET A 163 1.93 -29.44 19.37
N LEU A 164 3.22 -29.16 19.16
CA LEU A 164 4.18 -30.19 18.75
C LEU A 164 4.44 -31.19 19.89
N ASN A 165 4.59 -30.71 21.12
CA ASN A 165 4.78 -31.56 22.30
C ASN A 165 3.57 -32.47 22.57
N LEU A 166 2.34 -31.99 22.36
CA LEU A 166 1.13 -32.79 22.53
C LEU A 166 1.04 -33.93 21.48
N GLY A 167 1.53 -33.68 20.26
CA GLY A 167 1.62 -34.70 19.22
C GLY A 167 2.47 -35.91 19.63
N ASP A 168 3.54 -35.69 20.39
CA ASP A 168 4.41 -36.77 20.88
C ASP A 168 3.74 -37.58 22.01
N GLN A 169 2.87 -36.96 22.81
CA GLN A 169 2.11 -37.66 23.85
C GLN A 169 1.03 -38.60 23.28
N LEU A 170 0.45 -38.25 22.12
CA LEU A 170 -0.59 -39.06 21.47
C LEU A 170 -0.03 -40.28 20.73
N LEU A 171 1.25 -40.29 20.35
CA LEU A 171 1.90 -41.44 19.70
C LEU A 171 2.22 -42.60 20.69
N GLY A 172 1.98 -42.41 21.99
CA GLY A 172 2.26 -43.39 23.05
C GLY A 172 1.04 -44.10 23.67
N ILE A 173 -0.21 -43.78 23.29
CA ILE A 173 -1.40 -44.32 23.96
C ILE A 173 -2.49 -44.71 22.93
N SER A 174 -2.92 -45.97 23.01
CA SER A 174 -4.03 -46.61 22.27
C SER A 174 -5.30 -45.73 22.22
N PRO A 175 -6.12 -45.78 21.14
CA PRO A 175 -7.18 -44.81 20.93
C PRO A 175 -8.31 -45.00 21.93
N SER A 176 -8.62 -43.96 22.71
CA SER A 176 -9.86 -43.86 23.48
C SER A 176 -10.62 -42.58 23.08
N PRO A 177 -11.95 -42.54 23.24
CA PRO A 177 -12.80 -41.57 22.58
C PRO A 177 -12.80 -40.24 23.35
N LEU A 178 -11.79 -39.40 23.10
CA LEU A 178 -11.71 -38.02 23.63
C LEU A 178 -11.50 -36.99 22.51
N SER A 179 -11.96 -37.29 21.28
CA SER A 179 -11.93 -36.35 20.15
C SER A 179 -12.74 -35.06 20.33
N ASN A 180 -13.50 -34.91 21.41
CA ASN A 180 -14.28 -33.69 21.69
C ASN A 180 -13.52 -32.61 22.49
N SER A 181 -12.28 -32.85 22.94
CA SER A 181 -11.50 -31.85 23.70
C SER A 181 -10.64 -30.93 22.81
N ILE A 182 -10.35 -31.34 21.56
CA ILE A 182 -9.43 -30.64 20.64
C ILE A 182 -9.91 -29.22 20.29
N PHE A 183 -11.23 -28.99 20.32
CA PHE A 183 -11.84 -27.69 20.00
C PHE A 183 -12.29 -26.89 21.22
N ASN A 184 -12.06 -27.39 22.44
CA ASN A 184 -12.50 -26.73 23.68
C ASN A 184 -11.32 -26.17 24.48
N ILE A 185 -10.40 -25.50 23.79
CA ILE A 185 -9.47 -24.57 24.45
C ILE A 185 -10.34 -23.46 25.03
N GLN A 186 -10.64 -23.55 26.33
CA GLN A 186 -11.15 -22.41 27.09
C GLN A 186 -10.29 -21.21 26.74
N SER A 187 -10.92 -20.13 26.25
CA SER A 187 -10.22 -18.87 26.00
C SER A 187 -9.39 -18.57 27.25
N PRO A 188 -8.06 -18.40 27.16
CA PRO A 188 -7.28 -18.04 28.34
C PRO A 188 -7.92 -16.78 28.93
N ARG A 189 -8.32 -16.85 30.19
CA ARG A 189 -8.85 -15.69 30.92
C ARG A 189 -7.86 -14.55 30.75
N THR A 190 -8.22 -13.59 29.92
CA THR A 190 -7.35 -12.52 29.45
C THR A 190 -7.08 -11.55 30.58
N SER A 191 -5.82 -11.48 31.04
CA SER A 191 -5.36 -10.32 31.79
C SER A 191 -5.17 -9.16 30.82
N HIS A 192 -6.25 -8.43 30.54
CA HIS A 192 -6.18 -7.18 29.80
C HIS A 192 -5.38 -6.16 30.62
N ASN A 193 -4.10 -6.00 30.32
CA ASN A 193 -3.30 -4.96 30.93
C ASN A 193 -3.41 -3.66 30.12
N ILE A 194 -4.50 -2.93 30.35
CA ILE A 194 -4.84 -1.65 29.69
C ILE A 194 -3.70 -0.62 29.82
N LYS A 195 -2.85 -0.74 30.84
CA LYS A 195 -1.69 0.16 31.04
C LYS A 195 -0.58 -0.08 30.02
N LYS A 196 -0.30 -1.34 29.66
CA LYS A 196 0.75 -1.69 28.67
C LYS A 196 0.35 -1.33 27.24
N SER A 197 -0.95 -1.30 26.94
CA SER A 197 -1.45 -1.00 25.60
C SER A 197 -1.46 0.48 25.23
N ARG A 198 -1.27 1.40 26.19
CA ARG A 198 -1.34 2.86 25.93
C ARG A 198 -0.13 3.42 25.19
N ASN A 199 1.04 2.76 25.25
CA ASN A 199 2.29 3.27 24.67
C ASN A 199 2.71 2.54 23.39
N ILE A 200 1.89 1.64 22.85
CA ILE A 200 2.27 0.84 21.67
C ILE A 200 2.60 1.70 20.44
N SER A 201 1.91 2.82 20.26
CA SER A 201 2.17 3.74 19.16
C SER A 201 3.57 4.37 19.19
N SER A 202 4.30 4.31 20.32
CA SER A 202 5.67 4.83 20.38
C SER A 202 6.71 3.88 19.79
N TYR A 203 6.36 2.61 19.57
CA TYR A 203 7.29 1.60 19.04
C TYR A 203 6.70 0.69 17.97
N VAL A 204 5.40 0.79 17.66
CA VAL A 204 4.78 0.17 16.49
C VAL A 204 4.31 1.29 15.57
N HIS A 205 4.87 1.33 14.37
CA HIS A 205 4.71 2.43 13.44
C HIS A 205 4.07 1.93 12.15
N LEU A 206 3.03 2.63 11.69
CA LEU A 206 2.43 2.45 10.37
C LEU A 206 2.59 3.74 9.60
N ASP A 207 3.61 3.79 8.77
CA ASP A 207 4.08 5.01 8.11
C ASP A 207 3.68 5.00 6.63
N ARG A 208 3.28 6.15 6.08
CA ARG A 208 3.05 6.29 4.64
C ARG A 208 4.35 6.13 3.88
N VAL A 209 4.30 5.45 2.73
CA VAL A 209 5.46 5.36 1.82
C VAL A 209 5.69 6.70 1.13
N VAL A 210 4.61 7.36 0.69
CA VAL A 210 4.64 8.69 0.07
C VAL A 210 4.12 9.72 1.07
N PRO A 211 4.96 10.68 1.51
CA PRO A 211 4.51 11.74 2.41
C PRO A 211 3.58 12.71 1.68
N LEU A 212 2.68 13.32 2.45
CA LEU A 212 1.85 14.42 1.95
C LEU A 212 2.68 15.69 1.75
N LEU A 213 2.32 16.48 0.74
CA LEU A 213 2.91 17.81 0.56
C LEU A 213 2.38 18.74 1.64
N VAL A 214 1.09 18.62 1.94
CA VAL A 214 0.43 19.40 2.98
C VAL A 214 0.57 18.68 4.32
N LYS A 215 1.59 19.06 5.10
CA LYS A 215 1.88 18.44 6.41
C LYS A 215 0.90 18.85 7.53
N GLN A 216 0.25 20.01 7.40
CA GLN A 216 -0.57 20.60 8.49
C GLN A 216 -1.84 21.31 7.98
N SER A 217 -2.81 20.57 7.44
CA SER A 217 -4.12 21.17 7.13
C SER A 217 -5.26 20.26 7.53
N TRP A 218 -5.47 20.14 8.85
CA TRP A 218 -6.60 19.40 9.42
C TRP A 218 -7.57 20.30 10.19
N SER A 219 -7.34 21.62 10.24
CA SER A 219 -8.18 22.52 11.05
C SER A 219 -9.41 23.07 10.35
N LEU A 220 -9.68 22.70 9.10
CA LEU A 220 -10.90 23.07 8.38
C LEU A 220 -11.83 21.88 8.16
N SER A 221 -11.91 20.95 9.11
CA SER A 221 -13.18 20.25 9.28
C SER A 221 -14.19 21.31 9.72
N LEU A 222 -15.01 21.81 8.79
CA LEU A 222 -16.19 22.59 9.14
C LEU A 222 -17.05 21.71 10.06
N SER A 223 -16.88 21.86 11.36
CA SER A 223 -17.80 21.33 12.36
C SER A 223 -19.17 21.89 11.99
N THR A 224 -20.06 21.00 11.53
CA THR A 224 -21.45 21.29 11.26
C THR A 224 -22.05 21.97 12.49
N LEU A 225 -22.18 23.30 12.43
CA LEU A 225 -22.85 24.11 13.45
C LEU A 225 -24.34 23.74 13.43
N GLY A 226 -24.74 22.86 14.36
CA GLY A 226 -26.10 22.39 14.53
C GLY A 226 -26.30 21.71 15.88
N VAL A 227 -26.77 22.52 16.82
CA VAL A 227 -27.20 22.26 18.21
C VAL A 227 -27.88 20.90 18.45
N ASP A 228 -27.46 20.24 19.55
CA ASP A 228 -28.12 19.19 20.34
C ASP A 228 -29.33 18.45 19.73
N SER A 229 -29.13 17.20 19.31
CA SER A 229 -29.97 16.07 19.72
C SER A 229 -29.37 14.73 19.27
N ASN A 230 -29.47 13.72 20.14
CA ASN A 230 -28.98 12.35 19.91
C ASN A 230 -29.61 11.70 18.66
N LYS A 231 -28.92 11.78 17.52
CA LYS A 231 -28.94 10.90 16.34
C LYS A 231 -27.86 11.40 15.37
N PRO A 232 -27.06 10.54 14.70
CA PRO A 232 -26.15 10.99 13.66
C PRO A 232 -26.98 11.42 12.44
N GLY A 233 -27.34 12.70 12.40
CA GLY A 233 -27.94 13.33 11.23
C GLY A 233 -26.85 13.52 10.18
N TYR A 234 -26.81 12.65 9.18
CA TYR A 234 -26.20 12.99 7.90
C TYR A 234 -26.95 14.21 7.35
N LEU A 235 -26.28 15.37 7.24
CA LEU A 235 -26.75 16.36 6.30
C LEU A 235 -26.59 15.77 4.91
N GLU A 236 -27.62 15.93 4.10
CA GLU A 236 -27.61 15.56 2.69
C GLU A 236 -26.48 16.26 1.97
N GLY A 237 -25.52 15.46 1.50
CA GLY A 237 -24.65 15.86 0.39
C GLY A 237 -25.51 16.38 -0.76
N ILE A 238 -24.90 17.16 -1.65
CA ILE A 238 -25.56 17.78 -2.82
C ILE A 238 -26.56 16.79 -3.43
N ARG A 239 -27.87 16.98 -3.16
CA ARG A 239 -28.90 16.05 -3.59
C ARG A 239 -29.01 16.12 -5.10
N ASP A 240 -28.52 15.08 -5.78
CA ASP A 240 -28.92 14.80 -7.15
C ASP A 240 -30.33 14.20 -7.12
N SER A 241 -31.20 14.66 -8.01
CA SER A 241 -32.59 14.17 -8.10
C SER A 241 -32.61 12.67 -8.43
N GLU A 242 -33.20 11.86 -7.55
CA GLU A 242 -33.59 10.49 -7.91
C GLU A 242 -34.79 10.55 -8.87
N SER A 243 -34.79 9.68 -9.88
CA SER A 243 -35.95 9.53 -10.76
C SER A 243 -37.15 9.06 -9.92
N PRO A 244 -38.35 9.63 -10.09
CA PRO A 244 -39.53 9.16 -9.38
C PRO A 244 -39.82 7.71 -9.77
N VAL A 245 -39.76 6.81 -8.79
CA VAL A 245 -40.28 5.45 -8.92
C VAL A 245 -41.80 5.56 -8.88
N GLU A 246 -42.47 5.30 -10.01
CA GLU A 246 -43.92 5.07 -10.00
C GLU A 246 -44.18 3.80 -9.17
N GLU A 247 -44.60 3.96 -7.91
CA GLU A 247 -45.33 2.92 -7.19
C GLU A 247 -46.68 2.74 -7.89
N ARG A 248 -46.77 1.74 -8.78
CA ARG A 248 -48.08 1.24 -9.22
C ARG A 248 -48.52 0.14 -8.28
N GLU A 249 -49.52 0.46 -7.48
CA GLU A 249 -50.35 -0.50 -6.78
C GLU A 249 -50.85 -1.56 -7.78
N ILE A 250 -50.61 -2.83 -7.45
CA ILE A 250 -51.11 -3.98 -8.20
C ILE A 250 -52.52 -4.27 -7.67
N ASP A 251 -53.54 -4.05 -8.49
CA ASP A 251 -54.85 -4.68 -8.32
C ASP A 251 -55.38 -5.20 -9.66
N GLY A 252 -55.99 -6.40 -9.60
CA GLY A 252 -57.04 -6.87 -10.51
C GLY A 252 -56.71 -7.19 -11.98
N SER A 253 -56.51 -8.47 -12.25
CA SER A 253 -56.73 -9.23 -13.50
C SER A 253 -57.68 -8.67 -14.60
N ALA A 254 -57.25 -8.71 -15.87
CA ALA A 254 -57.92 -9.38 -17.01
C ALA A 254 -57.15 -9.17 -18.35
N GLU A 255 -57.09 -10.23 -19.15
CA GLU A 255 -56.39 -10.38 -20.46
C GLU A 255 -56.98 -9.51 -21.59
N ILE A 256 -56.12 -8.91 -22.45
CA ILE A 256 -56.29 -8.81 -23.93
C ILE A 256 -54.89 -8.71 -24.60
N HIS A 257 -54.67 -9.50 -25.66
CA HIS A 257 -53.47 -9.57 -26.52
C HIS A 257 -53.39 -8.45 -27.60
N ILE A 258 -52.20 -8.32 -28.24
CA ILE A 258 -51.84 -7.79 -29.61
C ILE A 258 -51.04 -6.45 -29.57
N PRO A 259 -50.04 -6.14 -30.46
CA PRO A 259 -48.83 -6.82 -30.97
C PRO A 259 -47.54 -5.95 -30.87
N GLU A 260 -46.41 -6.44 -31.38
CA GLU A 260 -45.15 -5.70 -31.60
C GLU A 260 -45.30 -4.52 -32.58
N THR A 261 -45.21 -3.26 -32.13
CA THR A 261 -44.44 -2.12 -32.74
C THR A 261 -44.57 -0.85 -31.86
N GLU A 262 -43.64 0.10 -32.02
CA GLU A 262 -43.49 1.39 -31.28
C GLU A 262 -42.64 1.30 -30.00
N ARG A 263 -41.30 1.37 -30.07
CA ARG A 263 -40.50 2.61 -30.17
C ARG A 263 -41.09 3.81 -29.40
N ILE A 264 -40.30 4.25 -28.41
CA ILE A 264 -40.23 5.59 -27.82
C ILE A 264 -41.11 5.80 -26.58
N ASN A 265 -40.47 5.79 -25.41
CA ASN A 265 -40.79 6.68 -24.29
C ASN A 265 -39.50 6.96 -23.51
N LYS A 266 -38.58 7.71 -24.15
CA LYS A 266 -37.61 8.51 -23.40
C LYS A 266 -38.38 9.70 -22.81
N PRO A 267 -38.14 10.12 -21.56
CA PRO A 267 -38.70 11.39 -21.09
C PRO A 267 -38.23 12.49 -22.06
N GLN A 268 -39.18 13.20 -22.66
CA GLN A 268 -38.89 14.31 -23.56
C GLN A 268 -38.17 15.41 -22.77
N GLU A 269 -36.86 15.57 -23.04
CA GLU A 269 -36.12 16.78 -22.68
C GLU A 269 -36.89 17.99 -23.24
N PRO A 270 -37.14 19.05 -22.46
CA PRO A 270 -37.84 20.22 -22.95
C PRO A 270 -37.03 20.83 -24.10
N LEU A 271 -37.61 20.82 -25.31
CA LEU A 271 -37.02 21.39 -26.52
C LEU A 271 -36.70 22.88 -26.28
N ARG A 272 -35.43 23.18 -26.04
CA ARG A 272 -34.88 24.54 -26.02
C ARG A 272 -34.08 24.75 -27.30
N VAL A 273 -34.14 25.97 -27.84
CA VAL A 273 -33.25 26.39 -28.92
C VAL A 273 -31.84 26.43 -28.35
N MET A 274 -31.04 25.42 -28.68
CA MET A 274 -29.67 25.26 -28.21
C MET A 274 -28.72 25.76 -29.29
N ASP A 275 -27.69 26.52 -28.92
CA ASP A 275 -26.59 26.82 -29.84
C ASP A 275 -25.85 25.52 -30.19
N SER A 276 -25.40 25.41 -31.44
CA SER A 276 -24.50 24.37 -31.96
C SER A 276 -23.34 24.08 -31.00
N LYS A 277 -22.68 25.11 -30.46
CA LYS A 277 -21.56 24.98 -29.51
C LYS A 277 -21.98 24.31 -28.20
N ILE A 278 -23.15 24.67 -27.66
CA ILE A 278 -23.65 24.08 -26.41
C ILE A 278 -24.08 22.63 -26.65
N SER A 279 -24.67 22.31 -27.80
CA SER A 279 -25.03 20.94 -28.15
C SER A 279 -23.80 20.02 -28.23
N GLU A 280 -22.68 20.52 -28.77
CA GLU A 280 -21.42 19.79 -28.82
C GLU A 280 -20.85 19.54 -27.42
N ILE A 281 -20.81 20.58 -26.58
CA ILE A 281 -20.39 20.48 -25.18
C ILE A 281 -21.20 19.41 -24.43
N LEU A 282 -22.53 19.44 -24.55
CA LEU A 282 -23.41 18.47 -23.90
C LEU A 282 -23.20 17.05 -24.43
N GLY A 283 -22.96 16.89 -25.73
CA GLY A 283 -22.66 15.60 -26.34
C GLY A 283 -21.39 14.97 -25.77
N THR A 284 -20.31 15.75 -25.68
CA THR A 284 -19.03 15.32 -25.11
C THR A 284 -19.16 14.96 -23.63
N LEU A 285 -19.84 15.79 -22.83
CA LEU A 285 -20.05 15.53 -21.41
C LEU A 285 -20.92 14.28 -21.17
N ARG A 286 -22.02 14.11 -21.91
CA ARG A 286 -22.87 12.91 -21.80
C ARG A 286 -22.08 11.63 -22.08
N ARG A 287 -21.23 11.66 -23.12
CA ARG A 287 -20.34 10.52 -23.43
C ARG A 287 -19.34 10.26 -22.30
N TYR A 288 -18.72 11.32 -21.78
CA TYR A 288 -17.75 11.21 -20.69
C TYR A 288 -18.37 10.69 -19.38
N PHE A 289 -19.44 11.31 -18.87
CA PHE A 289 -20.10 10.88 -17.63
C PHE A 289 -20.68 9.46 -17.71
N SER A 290 -21.08 9.00 -18.91
CA SER A 290 -21.52 7.60 -19.11
C SER A 290 -20.42 6.56 -18.85
N SER A 291 -19.15 6.98 -18.78
CA SER A 291 -18.00 6.14 -18.44
C SER A 291 -17.67 6.12 -16.95
N ILE A 292 -18.14 7.11 -16.18
CA ILE A 292 -17.90 7.23 -14.73
C ILE A 292 -18.86 6.29 -13.97
N PRO A 293 -18.35 5.43 -13.08
CA PRO A 293 -19.18 4.51 -12.30
C PRO A 293 -20.09 5.25 -11.30
N ASP A 294 -21.36 4.86 -11.27
CA ASP A 294 -22.28 5.29 -10.23
C ASP A 294 -22.06 4.50 -8.93
N TYR A 295 -21.30 5.09 -8.01
CA TYR A 295 -20.94 4.44 -6.75
C TYR A 295 -22.15 4.01 -5.89
N ARG A 296 -23.34 4.58 -6.12
CA ARG A 296 -24.56 4.25 -5.37
C ARG A 296 -25.12 2.88 -5.77
N HIS A 297 -24.82 2.43 -6.99
CA HIS A 297 -25.38 1.22 -7.58
C HIS A 297 -24.31 0.19 -7.99
N MET A 298 -23.03 0.59 -8.01
CA MET A 298 -21.89 -0.28 -8.31
C MET A 298 -20.66 0.14 -7.48
N PRO A 299 -19.61 -0.70 -7.38
CA PRO A 299 -18.38 -0.31 -6.69
C PRO A 299 -17.80 0.99 -7.25
N GLY A 300 -17.52 1.94 -6.36
CA GLY A 300 -16.94 3.23 -6.74
C GLY A 300 -15.46 3.13 -7.16
N ILE A 301 -14.91 4.28 -7.52
CA ILE A 301 -13.47 4.39 -7.83
C ILE A 301 -12.67 4.28 -6.54
N LYS A 302 -11.65 3.41 -6.56
CA LYS A 302 -10.78 3.16 -5.41
C LYS A 302 -9.47 3.93 -5.51
N VAL A 303 -9.08 4.57 -4.42
CA VAL A 303 -7.78 5.22 -4.21
C VAL A 303 -6.94 4.32 -3.29
N ARG A 304 -5.65 4.17 -3.58
CA ARG A 304 -4.76 3.27 -2.84
C ARG A 304 -3.67 4.05 -2.11
N ILE A 305 -3.59 3.85 -0.81
CA ILE A 305 -2.55 4.47 0.04
C ILE A 305 -1.58 3.38 0.47
N SER A 306 -0.33 3.53 0.06
CA SER A 306 0.77 2.64 0.41
C SER A 306 1.38 3.01 1.74
N CYS A 307 1.40 2.07 2.68
CA CYS A 307 1.98 2.21 4.01
C CYS A 307 2.94 1.06 4.32
N THR A 308 3.77 1.25 5.35
CA THR A 308 4.70 0.24 5.86
C THR A 308 4.50 0.08 7.36
N LEU A 309 4.19 -1.14 7.81
CA LEU A 309 4.14 -1.50 9.22
C LEU A 309 5.51 -2.00 9.69
N ARG A 310 5.99 -1.45 10.80
CA ARG A 310 7.22 -1.89 11.49
C ARG A 310 7.06 -1.76 13.01
N PHE A 311 7.92 -2.44 13.76
CA PHE A 311 8.01 -2.22 15.20
C PHE A 311 9.43 -2.37 15.71
N GLU A 312 9.77 -1.60 16.75
CA GLU A 312 11.10 -1.56 17.34
C GLU A 312 11.29 -2.69 18.36
N SER A 313 12.37 -3.45 18.22
CA SER A 313 12.61 -4.66 19.01
C SER A 313 12.86 -4.39 20.50
N GLU A 314 13.67 -3.38 20.82
CA GLU A 314 14.07 -3.09 22.19
C GLU A 314 12.91 -2.64 23.10
N PRO A 315 12.13 -1.60 22.77
CA PRO A 315 10.98 -1.19 23.58
C PRO A 315 9.91 -2.28 23.64
N PHE A 316 9.71 -3.03 22.55
CA PHE A 316 8.78 -4.15 22.54
C PHE A 316 9.20 -5.24 23.55
N ASN A 317 10.49 -5.61 23.58
CA ASN A 317 11.01 -6.59 24.53
C ASN A 317 10.93 -6.11 25.98
N ARG A 318 11.13 -4.81 26.27
CA ARG A 318 10.99 -4.28 27.64
C ARG A 318 9.57 -4.43 28.19
N GLU A 319 8.56 -4.28 27.34
CA GLU A 319 7.14 -4.33 27.74
C GLU A 319 6.54 -5.73 27.69
N TRP A 320 6.93 -6.53 26.69
CA TRP A 320 6.30 -7.81 26.32
C TRP A 320 7.25 -9.01 26.36
N GLY A 321 8.55 -8.78 26.44
CA GLY A 321 9.57 -9.81 26.51
C GLY A 321 9.52 -10.61 27.80
N VAL A 322 10.11 -11.81 27.73
CA VAL A 322 10.44 -12.63 28.90
C VAL A 322 11.88 -12.28 29.26
N ASP A 323 12.16 -11.96 30.51
CA ASP A 323 13.52 -11.66 31.00
C ASP A 323 14.49 -12.77 30.55
N SER A 324 15.31 -12.49 29.53
CA SER A 324 16.35 -13.39 29.08
C SER A 324 17.67 -12.62 29.05
N PRO A 325 18.69 -13.05 29.81
CA PRO A 325 19.97 -12.35 29.85
C PRO A 325 20.72 -12.63 28.55
N ALA A 326 20.66 -11.71 27.59
CA ALA A 326 21.47 -11.81 26.39
C ALA A 326 22.95 -11.54 26.73
N SER A 327 23.74 -12.61 26.88
CA SER A 327 25.20 -12.54 26.75
C SER A 327 25.49 -12.16 25.29
N GLY A 328 26.19 -11.04 25.11
CA GLY A 328 26.41 -10.43 23.80
C GLY A 328 27.29 -11.30 22.91
N LEU A 329 26.69 -11.92 21.89
CA LEU A 329 27.40 -12.23 20.65
C LEU A 329 26.52 -12.39 19.39
N ASP A 330 25.19 -12.32 19.44
CA ASP A 330 24.38 -12.45 18.21
C ASP A 330 23.09 -11.60 18.25
N ARG A 331 23.16 -10.38 17.67
CA ARG A 331 22.06 -9.39 17.72
C ARG A 331 20.88 -9.71 16.78
N VAL A 332 21.08 -10.55 15.75
CA VAL A 332 20.06 -10.85 14.73
C VAL A 332 19.14 -12.01 15.17
N ASP A 333 19.65 -12.90 16.01
CA ASP A 333 18.99 -14.17 16.38
C ASP A 333 18.04 -14.04 17.59
N ALA A 334 17.91 -12.85 18.20
CA ALA A 334 17.11 -12.62 19.42
C ALA A 334 16.03 -11.53 19.25
N LEU A 335 15.54 -11.33 18.02
CA LEU A 335 14.53 -10.31 17.74
C LEU A 335 13.13 -10.82 18.15
N PRO A 336 12.27 -9.97 18.72
CA PRO A 336 10.87 -10.31 18.97
C PRO A 336 10.09 -10.47 17.66
N ALA A 337 9.01 -11.23 17.72
CA ALA A 337 8.06 -11.38 16.62
C ALA A 337 6.62 -11.17 17.07
N ILE A 338 5.80 -10.70 16.13
CA ILE A 338 4.35 -10.61 16.27
C ILE A 338 3.66 -11.48 15.22
N TYR A 339 2.51 -12.05 15.56
CA TYR A 339 1.81 -13.07 14.78
C TYR A 339 0.33 -12.73 14.60
N ALA A 340 -0.21 -13.09 13.44
CA ALA A 340 -1.62 -12.90 13.07
C ALA A 340 -2.10 -11.48 13.38
N THR A 341 -1.34 -10.50 12.90
CA THR A 341 -1.65 -9.08 13.06
C THR A 341 -2.84 -8.72 12.17
N VAL A 342 -3.83 -8.06 12.75
CA VAL A 342 -4.99 -7.52 12.07
C VAL A 342 -5.02 -6.01 12.29
N LEU A 343 -4.99 -5.26 11.20
CA LEU A 343 -5.19 -3.83 11.19
C LEU A 343 -6.64 -3.56 10.82
N ASN A 344 -7.37 -2.83 11.66
CA ASN A 344 -8.70 -2.32 11.34
C ASN A 344 -8.65 -0.81 11.19
N PHE A 345 -9.35 -0.31 10.17
CA PHE A 345 -9.34 1.08 9.80
C PHE A 345 -10.73 1.69 9.98
N SER A 346 -10.77 2.92 10.46
CA SER A 346 -11.96 3.76 10.47
C SER A 346 -11.59 5.16 10.01
N SER A 347 -12.47 5.86 9.29
CA SER A 347 -12.17 7.19 8.77
C SER A 347 -13.06 8.26 9.37
N SER A 348 -12.52 9.47 9.51
CA SER A 348 -13.28 10.68 9.81
C SER A 348 -13.98 11.28 8.58
N ALA A 349 -13.54 10.92 7.37
CA ALA A 349 -14.09 11.40 6.10
C ALA A 349 -15.10 10.41 5.52
N PRO A 350 -15.99 10.84 4.61
CA PRO A 350 -17.03 10.00 4.02
C PRO A 350 -16.42 9.04 2.98
N TYR A 351 -15.70 8.03 3.47
CA TYR A 351 -15.19 6.91 2.67
C TYR A 351 -16.10 5.68 2.82
N GLY A 352 -16.09 4.81 1.81
CA GLY A 352 -16.69 3.49 1.89
C GLY A 352 -16.07 2.62 2.99
N SER A 353 -16.62 1.43 3.18
CA SER A 353 -16.11 0.48 4.18
C SER A 353 -14.65 0.12 3.90
N LEU A 354 -13.79 0.31 4.89
CA LEU A 354 -12.37 0.00 4.81
C LEU A 354 -12.14 -1.44 5.30
N PRO A 355 -11.69 -2.37 4.44
CA PRO A 355 -11.45 -3.74 4.84
C PRO A 355 -10.25 -3.85 5.79
N SER A 356 -10.28 -4.83 6.71
CA SER A 356 -9.14 -5.11 7.57
C SER A 356 -7.96 -5.69 6.79
N TYR A 357 -6.74 -5.39 7.24
CA TYR A 357 -5.51 -5.90 6.63
C TYR A 357 -4.85 -6.93 7.56
N HIS A 358 -4.42 -8.06 6.99
CA HIS A 358 -3.92 -9.21 7.75
C HIS A 358 -2.45 -9.47 7.44
N ILE A 359 -1.61 -9.45 8.47
CA ILE A 359 -0.18 -9.73 8.39
C ILE A 359 0.10 -10.99 9.23
N PRO A 360 0.42 -12.13 8.61
CA PRO A 360 0.61 -13.39 9.34
C PRO A 360 1.74 -13.33 10.37
N PHE A 361 2.84 -12.65 10.03
CA PHE A 361 4.05 -12.63 10.84
C PHE A 361 4.86 -11.37 10.52
N LEU A 362 5.51 -10.80 11.55
CA LEU A 362 6.46 -9.70 11.41
C LEU A 362 7.55 -9.80 12.48
N LEU A 363 8.81 -9.64 12.09
CA LEU A 363 9.96 -9.52 12.99
C LEU A 363 10.18 -8.06 13.40
N GLY A 364 10.67 -7.86 14.62
CA GLY A 364 11.05 -6.54 15.11
C GLY A 364 12.29 -6.01 14.41
N GLU A 365 12.32 -4.70 14.18
CA GLU A 365 13.46 -3.98 13.63
C GLU A 365 14.56 -3.89 14.71
N PRO A 366 15.82 -4.25 14.42
CA PRO A 366 16.93 -4.07 15.37
C PRO A 366 17.21 -2.58 15.61
N PRO A 367 17.83 -2.21 16.74
CA PRO A 367 18.22 -0.82 16.97
C PRO A 367 19.20 -0.37 15.89
N ARG A 368 18.89 0.74 15.22
CA ARG A 368 19.82 1.38 14.26
C ARG A 368 21.07 1.79 15.03
N ASN A 369 22.24 1.28 14.62
CA ASN A 369 23.50 1.84 15.09
C ASN A 369 23.68 3.20 14.41
N ASP A 370 23.64 4.29 15.16
CA ASP A 370 23.84 5.69 14.69
C ASP A 370 25.26 5.99 14.16
N TYR A 371 26.07 4.97 13.82
CA TYR A 371 27.46 5.16 13.39
C TYR A 371 27.67 5.20 11.87
N ASP A 372 26.65 4.93 11.05
CA ASP A 372 26.73 5.06 9.58
C ASP A 372 25.90 6.23 9.03
N SER A 373 25.55 7.21 9.85
CA SER A 373 24.88 8.44 9.42
C SER A 373 25.89 9.58 9.18
N HIS A 374 26.82 9.39 8.25
CA HIS A 374 27.50 10.52 7.62
C HIS A 374 27.43 10.37 6.10
N GLN A 375 26.63 11.26 5.50
CA GLN A 375 26.35 11.44 4.08
C GLN A 375 25.28 10.53 3.46
N GLN A 376 24.02 10.78 3.84
CA GLN A 376 22.94 10.80 2.84
C GLN A 376 22.31 12.19 2.83
N VAL A 377 22.74 12.98 1.86
CA VAL A 377 22.04 14.18 1.40
C VAL A 377 20.71 13.72 0.78
N PRO A 378 19.58 14.38 1.04
CA PRO A 378 18.30 14.00 0.47
C PRO A 378 18.28 14.40 -1.01
N LEU A 379 18.44 13.43 -1.90
CA LEU A 379 18.11 13.58 -3.31
C LEU A 379 17.11 12.49 -3.68
N ASP A 380 15.90 12.94 -3.97
CA ASP A 380 14.93 12.24 -4.79
C ASP A 380 15.60 11.72 -6.06
N ILE A 381 15.49 10.42 -6.33
CA ILE A 381 15.34 9.80 -7.65
C ILE A 381 14.97 8.32 -7.42
N VAL A 382 13.86 7.93 -8.05
CA VAL A 382 13.43 6.60 -8.52
C VAL A 382 14.26 5.39 -8.03
N LEU A 383 13.62 4.51 -7.23
CA LEU A 383 14.12 3.18 -6.91
C LEU A 383 14.07 2.28 -8.16
N VAL A 384 15.24 2.04 -8.76
CA VAL A 384 15.50 0.90 -9.65
C VAL A 384 16.58 0.04 -9.01
N GLU A 385 16.12 -1.16 -8.63
CA GLU A 385 16.80 -2.45 -8.47
C GLU A 385 18.07 -2.63 -7.61
N ASN A 386 17.95 -3.69 -6.79
CA ASN A 386 18.98 -4.59 -6.28
C ASN A 386 19.87 -4.10 -5.13
N GLY A 387 19.37 -4.27 -3.90
CA GLY A 387 20.18 -4.33 -2.68
C GLY A 387 19.41 -4.78 -1.44
N ASN A 388 19.77 -5.95 -0.90
CA ASN A 388 19.51 -6.47 0.45
C ASN A 388 18.07 -6.89 0.83
N GLY A 389 17.68 -8.12 0.46
CA GLY A 389 16.48 -8.81 0.95
C GLY A 389 16.45 -9.13 2.46
N GLU A 390 17.22 -8.44 3.29
CA GLU A 390 17.16 -8.49 4.76
C GLU A 390 16.31 -7.34 5.33
N GLU A 391 16.31 -6.15 4.72
CA GLU A 391 15.49 -5.01 5.18
C GLU A 391 13.98 -5.23 5.00
N GLU A 392 13.57 -5.94 3.94
CA GLU A 392 12.17 -6.29 3.68
C GLU A 392 11.59 -7.23 4.76
N SER A 393 12.43 -7.97 5.49
CA SER A 393 11.94 -8.98 6.45
C SER A 393 11.39 -8.39 7.77
N PHE A 394 11.73 -7.13 8.07
CA PHE A 394 11.33 -6.42 9.29
C PHE A 394 10.17 -5.45 9.07
N ARG A 395 9.69 -5.33 7.82
CA ARG A 395 8.71 -4.34 7.40
C ARG A 395 7.62 -5.02 6.57
N ALA A 396 6.36 -4.79 6.92
CA ALA A 396 5.24 -5.32 6.15
C ALA A 396 4.59 -4.23 5.30
N PRO A 397 4.50 -4.39 3.96
CA PRO A 397 3.73 -3.47 3.13
C PRO A 397 2.25 -3.60 3.46
N VAL A 398 1.57 -2.46 3.60
CA VAL A 398 0.15 -2.33 3.90
C VAL A 398 -0.48 -1.43 2.85
N MET A 399 -1.51 -1.92 2.17
CA MET A 399 -2.27 -1.14 1.20
C MET A 399 -3.65 -0.82 1.76
N ILE A 400 -3.95 0.46 1.93
CA ILE A 400 -5.29 0.92 2.36
C ILE A 400 -6.06 1.31 1.09
N GLU A 401 -7.15 0.62 0.80
CA GLU A 401 -8.06 0.97 -0.30
C GLU A 401 -9.19 1.87 0.20
N LEU A 402 -9.22 3.11 -0.30
CA LEU A 402 -10.26 4.10 -0.02
C LEU A 402 -11.26 4.11 -1.15
N GLU A 403 -12.56 4.23 -0.84
CA GLU A 403 -13.61 4.48 -1.83
C GLU A 403 -14.29 5.80 -1.48
N PRO A 404 -13.81 6.95 -1.98
CA PRO A 404 -14.34 8.25 -1.60
C PRO A 404 -15.80 8.43 -2.04
N ARG A 405 -16.66 8.84 -1.11
CA ARG A 405 -18.04 9.29 -1.41
C ARG A 405 -18.07 10.78 -1.74
N GLU A 406 -17.12 11.52 -1.19
CA GLU A 406 -16.83 12.91 -1.52
C GLU A 406 -15.31 13.12 -1.55
N PRO A 407 -14.80 14.09 -2.33
CA PRO A 407 -13.38 14.38 -2.43
C PRO A 407 -12.91 15.23 -1.24
N THR A 408 -13.03 14.66 -0.03
CA THR A 408 -12.75 15.35 1.23
C THR A 408 -11.59 14.68 1.96
N PRO A 409 -10.48 15.39 2.22
CA PRO A 409 -9.38 14.90 3.05
C PRO A 409 -9.87 14.39 4.40
N GLY A 410 -9.16 13.42 4.99
CA GLY A 410 -9.52 12.90 6.31
C GLY A 410 -8.39 12.20 7.06
N LEU A 411 -8.67 11.82 8.30
CA LEU A 411 -7.80 10.94 9.07
C LEU A 411 -8.34 9.51 9.02
N ILE A 412 -7.41 8.56 8.91
CA ILE A 412 -7.70 7.14 9.09
C ILE A 412 -7.16 6.72 10.44
N ASP A 413 -8.08 6.42 11.34
CA ASP A 413 -7.77 5.80 12.62
C ASP A 413 -7.43 4.33 12.41
N VAL A 414 -6.32 3.92 13.01
CA VAL A 414 -5.78 2.57 12.87
C VAL A 414 -5.81 1.89 14.23
N SER A 415 -6.45 0.73 14.29
CA SER A 415 -6.37 -0.18 15.43
C SER A 415 -5.66 -1.47 15.04
N ILE A 416 -4.82 -1.97 15.93
CA ILE A 416 -4.03 -3.18 15.74
C ILE A 416 -4.43 -4.24 16.76
N VAL A 417 -4.59 -5.46 16.29
CA VAL A 417 -4.72 -6.66 17.13
C VAL A 417 -3.66 -7.66 16.68
N THR A 418 -2.79 -8.11 17.59
CA THR A 418 -1.71 -9.04 17.25
C THR A 418 -1.39 -9.99 18.41
N ASN A 419 -0.74 -11.12 18.13
CA ASN A 419 -0.24 -12.02 19.15
C ASN A 419 1.28 -11.85 19.31
N ALA A 420 1.73 -11.67 20.55
CA ALA A 420 3.14 -11.81 20.89
C ALA A 420 3.58 -13.28 20.85
N GLU A 421 4.89 -13.52 20.77
CA GLU A 421 5.45 -14.88 20.73
C GLU A 421 5.08 -15.75 21.96
N ASN A 422 4.88 -15.12 23.12
CA ASN A 422 4.42 -15.77 24.34
C ASN A 422 2.91 -16.14 24.34
N GLY A 423 2.18 -15.82 23.26
CA GLY A 423 0.76 -16.09 23.09
C GLY A 423 -0.17 -15.01 23.66
N HIS A 424 0.34 -13.89 24.18
CA HIS A 424 -0.49 -12.79 24.63
C HIS A 424 -1.07 -12.01 23.45
N ILE A 425 -2.37 -11.69 23.53
CA ILE A 425 -3.04 -10.83 22.54
C ILE A 425 -2.82 -9.36 22.93
N ILE A 426 -2.22 -8.62 22.02
CA ILE A 426 -2.01 -7.18 22.09
C ILE A 426 -3.12 -6.49 21.29
N ARG A 427 -3.77 -5.49 21.90
CA ARG A 427 -4.76 -4.62 21.23
C ARG A 427 -4.41 -3.17 21.50
N ALA A 428 -4.30 -2.35 20.46
CA ALA A 428 -3.95 -0.95 20.59
C ALA A 428 -4.48 -0.09 19.45
N ARG A 429 -4.39 1.23 19.63
CA ARG A 429 -4.56 2.23 18.58
C ARG A 429 -3.19 2.75 18.18
N LEU A 430 -2.93 2.83 16.88
CA LEU A 430 -1.71 3.40 16.32
C LEU A 430 -1.94 4.87 15.96
N HIS A 431 -0.88 5.56 15.51
CA HIS A 431 -1.01 6.89 14.94
C HIS A 431 -1.94 6.86 13.73
N SER A 432 -2.84 7.84 13.64
CA SER A 432 -3.77 7.96 12.53
C SER A 432 -3.02 8.37 11.26
N ILE A 433 -3.47 7.87 10.11
CA ILE A 433 -2.87 8.17 8.81
C ILE A 433 -3.62 9.35 8.18
N PRO A 434 -2.93 10.46 7.88
CA PRO A 434 -3.54 11.59 7.18
C PRO A 434 -3.75 11.26 5.70
N ILE A 435 -4.89 11.64 5.12
CA ILE A 435 -5.24 11.47 3.70
C ILE A 435 -5.43 12.84 3.03
N GLY A 436 -4.46 13.29 2.25
CA GLY A 436 -4.49 14.61 1.63
C GLY A 436 -5.48 14.71 0.48
N ILE A 437 -5.73 15.93 0.01
CA ILE A 437 -6.53 16.15 -1.20
C ILE A 437 -5.79 15.61 -2.44
N GLU A 438 -4.45 15.67 -2.41
CA GLU A 438 -3.58 15.16 -3.46
C GLU A 438 -3.66 13.64 -3.64
N ASP A 439 -4.06 12.90 -2.61
CA ASP A 439 -4.28 11.45 -2.71
C ASP A 439 -5.48 11.12 -3.61
N MET A 440 -6.40 12.07 -3.78
CA MET A 440 -7.62 11.91 -4.57
C MET A 440 -7.44 12.31 -6.02
N PHE A 441 -6.26 12.81 -6.40
CA PHE A 441 -5.99 13.25 -7.76
C PHE A 441 -5.83 12.03 -8.67
N LEU A 442 -6.79 11.84 -9.57
CA LEU A 442 -6.75 10.78 -10.57
C LEU A 442 -6.84 11.38 -11.98
N MET A 443 -6.42 10.59 -12.97
CA MET A 443 -6.66 10.94 -14.37
C MET A 443 -8.14 10.73 -14.70
N ALA A 444 -8.69 11.60 -15.54
CA ALA A 444 -10.06 11.46 -16.03
C ALA A 444 -10.26 10.14 -16.79
N THR A 445 -11.45 9.55 -16.68
CA THR A 445 -11.76 8.28 -17.35
C THR A 445 -11.91 8.46 -18.85
N VAL A 446 -11.31 7.55 -19.64
CA VAL A 446 -11.44 7.57 -21.10
C VAL A 446 -12.52 6.56 -21.53
N PRO A 447 -13.53 6.97 -22.30
CA PRO A 447 -14.49 6.07 -22.94
C PRO A 447 -13.79 4.98 -23.76
N SER A 448 -14.28 3.73 -23.70
CA SER A 448 -13.62 2.56 -24.29
C SER A 448 -13.53 2.55 -25.82
N ASP A 449 -14.26 3.45 -26.48
CA ASP A 449 -14.32 3.61 -27.92
C ASP A 449 -13.25 4.58 -28.48
N ILE A 450 -12.43 5.20 -27.62
CA ILE A 450 -11.35 6.11 -28.02
C ILE A 450 -10.02 5.35 -28.19
N PRO A 451 -9.41 5.37 -29.39
CA PRO A 451 -8.10 4.78 -29.63
C PRO A 451 -6.99 5.50 -28.84
N LYS A 452 -5.94 4.77 -28.45
CA LYS A 452 -4.83 5.30 -27.64
C LYS A 452 -4.13 6.51 -28.28
N GLU A 453 -4.04 6.53 -29.60
CA GLU A 453 -3.35 7.58 -30.38
C GLU A 453 -4.04 8.95 -30.27
N VAL A 454 -5.34 8.98 -29.98
CA VAL A 454 -6.16 10.20 -29.94
C VAL A 454 -6.44 10.66 -28.50
N ILE A 455 -5.97 9.92 -27.49
CA ILE A 455 -6.17 10.25 -26.07
C ILE A 455 -5.69 11.67 -25.70
N PRO A 456 -4.52 12.15 -26.16
CA PRO A 456 -4.07 13.51 -25.83
C PRO A 456 -5.03 14.59 -26.34
N GLY A 457 -5.55 14.42 -27.57
CA GLY A 457 -6.56 15.31 -28.15
C GLY A 457 -7.86 15.27 -27.35
N TYR A 458 -8.32 14.08 -26.99
CA TYR A 458 -9.50 13.88 -26.16
C TYR A 458 -9.42 14.61 -24.81
N TYR A 459 -8.30 14.52 -24.09
CA TYR A 459 -8.15 15.21 -22.82
C TYR A 459 -8.12 16.73 -22.97
N SER A 460 -7.51 17.26 -24.02
CA SER A 460 -7.55 18.70 -24.34
C SER A 460 -8.99 19.16 -24.59
N ASP A 461 -9.75 18.42 -25.41
CA ASP A 461 -11.15 18.75 -25.73
C ASP A 461 -12.06 18.62 -24.50
N LEU A 462 -11.84 17.59 -23.68
CA LEU A 462 -12.54 17.38 -22.42
C LEU A 462 -12.25 18.52 -21.43
N PHE A 463 -11.00 18.97 -21.31
CA PHE A 463 -10.65 20.12 -20.49
C PHE A 463 -11.40 21.37 -20.96
N SER A 464 -11.36 21.71 -22.24
CA SER A 464 -12.08 22.87 -22.78
C SER A 464 -13.59 22.77 -22.53
N THR A 465 -14.16 21.58 -22.71
CA THR A 465 -15.59 21.32 -22.48
C THR A 465 -15.97 21.50 -21.01
N LEU A 466 -15.22 20.89 -20.08
CA LEU A 466 -15.46 21.03 -18.64
C LEU A 466 -15.17 22.45 -18.14
N TRP A 467 -14.16 23.11 -18.69
CA TRP A 467 -13.84 24.50 -18.37
C TRP A 467 -15.02 25.42 -18.66
N GLU A 468 -15.60 25.31 -19.86
CA GLU A 468 -16.80 26.07 -20.25
C GLU A 468 -18.01 25.69 -19.39
N ALA A 469 -18.22 24.39 -19.13
CA ALA A 469 -19.38 23.90 -18.38
C ALA A 469 -19.37 24.29 -16.89
N CYS A 470 -18.18 24.46 -16.29
CA CYS A 470 -18.00 25.00 -14.94
C CYS A 470 -18.00 26.55 -14.91
N GLY A 471 -18.23 27.20 -16.06
CA GLY A 471 -18.30 28.65 -16.19
C GLY A 471 -19.57 29.27 -15.60
N SER A 472 -19.51 30.53 -15.17
CA SER A 472 -20.68 31.27 -14.65
C SER A 472 -21.72 31.61 -15.74
N SER A 473 -21.33 31.52 -17.01
CA SER A 473 -22.13 31.87 -18.18
C SER A 473 -22.85 30.68 -18.82
N SER A 474 -22.56 29.45 -18.40
CA SER A 474 -23.10 28.24 -19.03
C SER A 474 -24.43 27.82 -18.40
N ASN A 475 -25.47 27.66 -19.22
CA ASN A 475 -26.78 27.10 -18.81
C ASN A 475 -26.72 25.60 -18.43
N THR A 476 -25.52 25.01 -18.34
CA THR A 476 -25.23 23.61 -18.01
C THR A 476 -25.64 23.19 -16.60
N GLY A 477 -25.79 24.13 -15.66
CA GLY A 477 -26.19 23.82 -14.28
C GLY A 477 -27.59 23.23 -14.10
N ARG A 478 -28.40 23.17 -15.17
CA ARG A 478 -29.72 22.52 -15.19
C ARG A 478 -29.73 21.18 -15.94
N GLU A 479 -28.63 20.82 -16.57
CA GLU A 479 -28.50 19.58 -17.34
C GLU A 479 -28.07 18.43 -16.43
N THR A 480 -28.54 17.23 -16.76
CA THR A 480 -28.19 16.02 -16.03
C THR A 480 -27.52 15.02 -16.96
N PHE A 481 -26.47 14.37 -16.47
CA PHE A 481 -25.63 13.45 -17.24
C PHE A 481 -25.77 12.05 -16.66
N PRO A 482 -26.14 11.04 -17.48
CA PRO A 482 -26.28 9.67 -17.00
C PRO A 482 -24.92 9.08 -16.63
N LEU A 483 -24.85 8.42 -15.47
CA LEU A 483 -23.66 7.69 -15.01
C LEU A 483 -23.68 6.23 -15.47
N LYS A 484 -22.51 5.60 -15.48
CA LYS A 484 -22.36 4.17 -15.80
C LYS A 484 -23.10 3.33 -14.75
N GLY A 485 -23.96 2.42 -15.22
CA GLY A 485 -24.84 1.63 -14.34
C GLY A 485 -26.32 2.04 -14.44
N GLY A 486 -26.61 3.19 -15.04
CA GLY A 486 -27.92 3.50 -15.64
C GLY A 486 -29.04 3.90 -14.69
N LYS A 487 -28.75 4.23 -13.42
CA LYS A 487 -29.77 4.69 -12.45
C LYS A 487 -29.51 6.08 -11.88
N GLY A 488 -28.25 6.45 -11.63
CA GLY A 488 -27.89 7.79 -11.17
C GLY A 488 -27.62 8.78 -12.32
N VAL A 489 -27.83 10.06 -12.00
CA VAL A 489 -27.48 11.19 -12.84
C VAL A 489 -26.56 12.15 -12.10
N ALA A 490 -25.67 12.83 -12.83
CA ALA A 490 -24.79 13.87 -12.33
C ALA A 490 -25.21 15.24 -12.88
N ALA A 491 -25.22 16.27 -12.04
CA ALA A 491 -25.28 17.66 -12.48
C ALA A 491 -23.91 18.33 -12.25
N ILE A 492 -23.59 19.32 -13.10
CA ILE A 492 -22.37 20.13 -13.00
C ILE A 492 -22.75 21.49 -12.40
N SER A 493 -22.28 21.76 -11.19
CA SER A 493 -22.44 23.04 -10.52
C SER A 493 -21.09 23.74 -10.40
N GLY A 494 -20.72 24.45 -11.46
CA GLY A 494 -19.42 25.11 -11.58
C GLY A 494 -19.17 26.20 -10.55
N THR A 495 -17.95 26.26 -10.02
CA THR A 495 -17.43 27.34 -9.17
C THR A 495 -16.05 27.75 -9.67
N GLN A 496 -15.72 29.03 -9.49
CA GLN A 496 -14.47 29.62 -9.96
C GLN A 496 -13.68 30.21 -8.79
N SER A 497 -12.36 30.05 -8.82
CA SER A 497 -11.42 30.67 -7.90
C SER A 497 -10.16 31.12 -8.63
N VAL A 498 -9.41 32.04 -8.04
CA VAL A 498 -8.16 32.57 -8.61
C VAL A 498 -7.13 32.70 -7.48
N LYS A 499 -5.91 32.18 -7.72
CA LYS A 499 -4.78 32.29 -6.81
C LYS A 499 -3.57 32.86 -7.54
N LEU A 500 -2.97 33.91 -7.00
CA LEU A 500 -1.68 34.42 -7.46
C LEU A 500 -0.56 33.76 -6.66
N LEU A 501 0.42 33.20 -7.35
CA LEU A 501 1.61 32.57 -6.77
C LEU A 501 2.84 33.39 -7.15
N GLU A 502 3.56 33.92 -6.17
CA GLU A 502 4.80 34.68 -6.36
C GLU A 502 6.00 33.73 -6.50
N VAL A 503 5.97 32.87 -7.51
CA VAL A 503 6.96 31.81 -7.72
C VAL A 503 7.57 31.95 -9.12
N PRO A 504 8.92 31.84 -9.27
CA PRO A 504 9.57 31.84 -10.56
C PRO A 504 9.15 30.68 -11.45
N ALA A 505 9.17 30.88 -12.77
CA ALA A 505 8.75 29.87 -13.74
C ALA A 505 9.51 28.54 -13.64
N THR A 506 10.82 28.57 -13.34
CA THR A 506 11.65 27.36 -13.19
C THR A 506 11.20 26.49 -12.02
N SER A 507 10.87 27.12 -10.87
CA SER A 507 10.32 26.42 -9.70
C SER A 507 8.94 25.84 -10.01
N LEU A 508 8.10 26.58 -10.75
CA LEU A 508 6.78 26.10 -11.18
C LEU A 508 6.88 24.87 -12.08
N ILE A 509 7.74 24.92 -13.11
CA ILE A 509 7.92 23.81 -14.06
C ILE A 509 8.35 22.56 -13.29
N ARG A 510 9.36 22.68 -12.41
CA ARG A 510 9.85 21.55 -11.60
C ARG A 510 8.76 20.97 -10.68
N ALA A 511 7.98 21.81 -10.02
CA ALA A 511 6.88 21.35 -9.16
C ALA A 511 5.78 20.65 -9.98
N THR A 512 5.46 21.20 -11.16
CA THR A 512 4.46 20.63 -12.08
C THR A 512 4.92 19.28 -12.60
N GLU A 513 6.17 19.16 -13.06
CA GLU A 513 6.75 17.90 -13.54
C GLU A 513 6.77 16.82 -12.45
N ARG A 514 7.03 17.22 -11.21
CA ARG A 514 7.14 16.28 -10.08
C ARG A 514 5.79 15.79 -9.56
N TYR A 515 4.80 16.67 -9.44
CA TYR A 515 3.56 16.39 -8.72
C TYR A 515 2.29 16.39 -9.59
N LEU A 516 2.31 17.11 -10.71
CA LEU A 516 1.12 17.32 -11.56
C LEU A 516 1.27 16.77 -12.98
N ALA A 517 2.45 16.25 -13.37
CA ALA A 517 2.72 15.76 -14.71
C ALA A 517 1.66 14.81 -15.28
N PRO A 518 1.11 13.82 -14.52
CA PRO A 518 0.07 12.93 -15.03
C PRO A 518 -1.24 13.62 -15.40
N PHE A 519 -1.48 14.84 -14.90
CA PHE A 519 -2.74 15.58 -15.05
C PHE A 519 -2.63 16.74 -16.05
N VAL A 520 -1.43 17.03 -16.56
CA VAL A 520 -1.23 18.04 -17.60
C VAL A 520 -1.82 17.54 -18.90
N VAL A 521 -2.70 18.32 -19.53
CA VAL A 521 -3.35 17.96 -20.81
C VAL A 521 -2.85 18.79 -21.98
N SER A 522 -2.40 20.02 -21.72
CA SER A 522 -1.84 20.89 -22.75
C SER A 522 -0.90 21.94 -22.17
N VAL A 523 0.12 22.30 -22.94
CA VAL A 523 1.02 23.42 -22.67
C VAL A 523 0.94 24.40 -23.84
N ILE A 524 0.71 25.66 -23.52
CA ILE A 524 0.49 26.74 -24.50
C ILE A 524 1.62 27.77 -24.36
N GLY A 525 2.19 28.21 -25.48
CA GLY A 525 3.19 29.28 -25.53
C GLY A 525 4.60 28.77 -25.77
N GLU A 526 5.18 29.17 -26.91
CA GLU A 526 6.48 28.71 -27.40
C GLU A 526 7.61 28.77 -26.34
N PRO A 527 7.78 29.85 -25.54
CA PRO A 527 8.83 29.89 -24.51
C PRO A 527 8.68 28.79 -23.45
N LEU A 528 7.45 28.55 -22.99
CA LEU A 528 7.17 27.51 -22.00
C LEU A 528 7.25 26.10 -22.62
N VAL A 529 6.72 25.94 -23.83
CA VAL A 529 6.75 24.67 -24.58
C VAL A 529 8.19 24.18 -24.76
N ASN A 530 9.12 25.06 -25.16
CA ASN A 530 10.51 24.69 -25.36
C ASN A 530 11.17 24.22 -24.06
N LEU A 531 10.98 24.96 -22.95
CA LEU A 531 11.55 24.61 -21.65
C LEU A 531 11.04 23.27 -21.11
N VAL A 532 9.75 22.98 -21.26
CA VAL A 532 9.13 21.75 -20.75
C VAL A 532 9.45 20.55 -21.65
N LYS A 533 9.50 20.74 -22.98
CA LYS A 533 9.89 19.67 -23.92
C LYS A 533 11.31 19.18 -23.66
N ASP A 534 12.23 20.08 -23.33
CA ASP A 534 13.62 19.74 -23.01
C ASP A 534 13.75 18.87 -21.74
N GLY A 535 12.84 19.03 -20.76
CA GLY A 535 12.81 18.23 -19.53
C GLY A 535 12.35 16.79 -19.75
N GLY A 536 11.51 16.52 -20.75
CA GLY A 536 11.13 15.18 -21.17
C GLY A 536 10.31 14.36 -20.17
N ILE A 537 9.78 14.96 -19.10
CA ILE A 537 8.91 14.29 -18.10
C ILE A 537 7.45 14.31 -18.55
N ILE A 538 6.94 15.48 -18.95
CA ILE A 538 5.57 15.63 -19.47
C ILE A 538 5.55 15.17 -20.92
N ARG A 539 4.75 14.13 -21.20
CA ARG A 539 4.62 13.48 -22.52
C ARG A 539 3.15 13.22 -22.82
N ASP A 540 2.85 12.92 -24.08
CA ASP A 540 1.50 12.53 -24.51
C ASP A 540 0.43 13.61 -24.24
N ILE A 541 0.79 14.87 -24.48
CA ILE A 541 -0.07 16.06 -24.34
C ILE A 541 -0.13 16.89 -25.62
N ILE A 542 -1.09 17.82 -25.69
CA ILE A 542 -1.20 18.76 -26.81
C ILE A 542 -0.32 19.99 -26.57
N TRP A 543 0.66 20.19 -27.45
CA TRP A 543 1.51 21.39 -27.48
C TRP A 543 0.88 22.43 -28.42
N LYS A 544 0.52 23.61 -27.90
CA LYS A 544 -0.04 24.69 -28.73
C LYS A 544 0.95 25.84 -28.81
N ASP A 545 1.51 26.04 -29.99
CA ASP A 545 2.29 27.23 -30.30
C ASP A 545 1.34 28.33 -30.78
N VAL A 546 1.45 29.52 -30.18
CA VAL A 546 0.61 30.68 -30.48
C VAL A 546 0.71 31.09 -31.97
N ALA A 547 1.73 30.62 -32.70
CA ALA A 547 1.94 30.87 -34.12
C ALA A 547 1.09 29.97 -35.07
N SER A 548 0.56 28.84 -34.61
CA SER A 548 0.00 27.81 -35.51
C SER A 548 -1.48 28.01 -35.90
N ASP A 549 -2.17 29.01 -35.35
CA ASP A 549 -3.55 29.37 -35.76
C ASP A 549 -3.60 30.57 -36.72
N SER A 550 -2.47 31.00 -37.30
CA SER A 550 -2.40 32.17 -38.18
C SER A 550 -2.75 31.91 -39.65
N SER A 551 -3.25 30.73 -40.02
CA SER A 551 -3.57 30.40 -41.42
C SER A 551 -5.04 30.08 -41.68
N LEU A 552 -5.98 30.89 -41.17
CA LEU A 552 -7.31 31.01 -41.77
C LEU A 552 -7.80 32.47 -41.68
N VAL A 553 -7.64 33.16 -42.82
CA VAL A 553 -8.47 34.25 -43.34
C VAL A 553 -8.85 35.37 -42.37
N ASP A 554 -8.27 36.54 -42.65
CA ASP A 554 -8.80 37.89 -42.38
C ASP A 554 -10.33 37.95 -42.52
N THR A 555 -11.05 37.79 -41.41
CA THR A 555 -12.33 38.44 -41.11
C THR A 555 -12.76 38.10 -39.69
N THR A 556 -12.64 39.08 -38.78
CA THR A 556 -13.49 39.27 -37.58
C THR A 556 -13.61 38.12 -36.56
N SER A 557 -13.20 38.44 -35.32
CA SER A 557 -13.38 37.69 -34.06
C SER A 557 -12.47 36.49 -33.82
N VAL A 558 -11.22 36.80 -33.45
CA VAL A 558 -10.43 35.93 -32.56
C VAL A 558 -11.32 35.64 -31.34
N ALA A 559 -11.64 34.36 -31.13
CA ALA A 559 -12.34 33.90 -29.94
C ALA A 559 -11.51 34.28 -28.72
N SER A 560 -11.91 35.38 -28.10
CA SER A 560 -11.34 35.93 -26.88
C SER A 560 -11.20 34.84 -25.83
N PHE A 561 -10.00 34.72 -25.25
CA PHE A 561 -9.87 34.26 -23.86
C PHE A 561 -10.97 34.96 -23.06
N ASP A 562 -11.91 34.19 -22.51
CA ASP A 562 -13.06 34.69 -21.76
C ASP A 562 -12.58 35.75 -20.76
N ARG A 563 -12.94 37.01 -21.02
CA ARG A 563 -12.35 38.22 -20.45
C ARG A 563 -12.84 38.40 -19.02
N GLY A 564 -12.29 37.60 -18.10
CA GLY A 564 -12.54 37.74 -16.68
C GLY A 564 -12.00 39.06 -16.12
N PRO A 565 -12.53 39.56 -14.99
CA PRO A 565 -12.17 40.87 -14.44
C PRO A 565 -10.74 40.95 -13.87
N LEU A 566 -10.07 39.81 -13.67
CA LEU A 566 -8.72 39.73 -13.11
C LEU A 566 -7.77 39.08 -14.14
N HIS A 567 -7.02 39.92 -14.82
CA HIS A 567 -5.81 39.55 -15.56
C HIS A 567 -4.61 40.18 -14.85
N LEU A 568 -3.43 39.59 -14.99
CA LEU A 568 -2.19 40.34 -14.76
C LEU A 568 -2.25 41.57 -15.68
N THR A 569 -2.42 42.76 -15.10
CA THR A 569 -2.39 44.00 -15.85
C THR A 569 -0.95 44.29 -16.23
N TYR A 570 -0.70 44.34 -17.53
CA TYR A 570 0.58 44.71 -18.13
C TYR A 570 0.53 46.21 -18.39
N PHE A 571 1.46 46.97 -17.82
CA PHE A 571 1.71 48.33 -18.26
C PHE A 571 2.66 48.22 -19.45
N ASP A 572 2.11 48.27 -20.66
CA ASP A 572 2.86 48.69 -21.83
C ASP A 572 2.81 50.22 -21.82
N ASP A 573 3.75 50.84 -21.12
CA ASP A 573 3.96 52.28 -21.25
C ASP A 573 4.69 52.52 -22.58
N GLU A 574 3.91 52.68 -23.66
CA GLU A 574 4.30 53.55 -24.76
C GLU A 574 4.30 54.99 -24.23
N ASP A 575 5.42 55.41 -23.62
CA ASP A 575 6.11 56.66 -23.94
C ASP A 575 7.15 57.04 -22.86
N GLU A 576 8.26 57.59 -23.36
CA GLU A 576 9.31 58.37 -22.70
C GLU A 576 10.45 57.66 -21.92
N ARG A 577 11.58 57.58 -22.64
CA ARG A 577 12.97 57.85 -22.20
C ARG A 577 13.21 57.92 -20.67
N ASP A 578 13.85 56.89 -20.12
CA ASP A 578 15.28 56.91 -19.77
C ASP A 578 15.65 55.62 -19.02
N SER A 579 16.92 55.24 -19.14
CA SER A 579 17.53 54.01 -18.65
C SER A 579 17.40 53.78 -17.13
N VAL A 580 17.00 52.56 -16.73
CA VAL A 580 17.73 51.59 -15.87
C VAL A 580 16.78 50.42 -15.50
N VAL A 581 17.05 49.25 -16.10
CA VAL A 581 16.60 47.89 -15.75
C VAL A 581 15.10 47.72 -15.44
N SER A 582 14.25 47.86 -16.46
CA SER A 582 12.92 47.26 -16.47
C SER A 582 13.03 45.83 -17.00
N THR A 583 13.07 44.84 -16.11
CA THR A 583 12.80 43.44 -16.50
C THR A 583 11.36 43.38 -16.98
N SER A 584 11.16 43.52 -18.30
CA SER A 584 9.89 43.27 -18.98
C SER A 584 9.36 41.91 -18.53
N LYS A 585 8.19 41.87 -17.88
CA LYS A 585 7.55 40.62 -17.45
C LYS A 585 7.21 39.79 -18.69
N ARG A 586 8.07 38.84 -19.08
CA ARG A 586 7.85 38.02 -20.27
C ARG A 586 6.77 37.00 -19.95
N LYS A 587 5.67 37.04 -20.72
CA LYS A 587 4.65 35.98 -20.67
C LYS A 587 5.25 34.72 -21.28
N MET A 588 5.43 33.66 -20.49
CA MET A 588 6.07 32.43 -20.96
C MET A 588 5.05 31.50 -21.61
N GLY A 589 3.87 31.35 -21.01
CA GLY A 589 2.87 30.41 -21.49
C GLY A 589 1.83 30.04 -20.44
N CYS A 590 1.15 28.93 -20.66
CA CYS A 590 0.13 28.41 -19.76
C CYS A 590 0.14 26.87 -19.69
N PHE A 591 0.00 26.31 -18.48
CA PHE A 591 -0.35 24.90 -18.28
C PHE A 591 -1.87 24.74 -18.13
N LEU A 592 -2.44 23.76 -18.85
CA LEU A 592 -3.79 23.28 -18.64
C LEU A 592 -3.74 21.92 -17.94
N ILE A 593 -4.39 21.81 -16.79
CA ILE A 593 -4.34 20.62 -15.92
C ILE A 593 -5.77 20.16 -15.60
N LEU A 594 -6.05 18.88 -15.89
CA LEU A 594 -7.33 18.22 -15.64
C LEU A 594 -7.16 17.14 -14.58
N ILE A 595 -7.73 17.37 -13.41
CA ILE A 595 -7.72 16.41 -12.30
C ILE A 595 -9.14 15.88 -12.11
N PHE A 596 -9.28 14.56 -12.12
CA PHE A 596 -10.50 13.89 -11.70
C PHE A 596 -10.46 13.67 -10.18
N LEU A 597 -11.57 14.01 -9.53
CA LEU A 597 -11.80 13.87 -8.10
C LEU A 597 -12.93 12.85 -7.86
N PRO A 598 -12.64 11.67 -7.29
CA PRO A 598 -13.67 10.71 -6.93
C PRO A 598 -14.74 11.31 -6.01
N PRO A 599 -16.01 10.94 -6.18
CA PRO A 599 -16.48 9.87 -7.07
C PRO A 599 -16.77 10.31 -8.52
N ARG A 600 -16.91 11.60 -8.83
CA ARG A 600 -17.36 12.09 -10.16
C ARG A 600 -17.03 13.55 -10.48
N PHE A 601 -16.23 14.20 -9.64
CA PHE A 601 -15.99 15.64 -9.68
C PHE A 601 -14.67 15.95 -10.41
N HIS A 602 -14.43 17.22 -10.69
CA HIS A 602 -13.32 17.69 -11.51
C HIS A 602 -12.71 18.95 -10.91
N LEU A 603 -11.38 19.00 -10.96
CA LEU A 603 -10.60 20.17 -10.60
C LEU A 603 -9.74 20.57 -11.80
N LEU A 604 -9.95 21.78 -12.29
CA LEU A 604 -9.31 22.31 -13.49
C LEU A 604 -8.39 23.47 -13.12
N PHE A 605 -7.13 23.40 -13.53
CA PHE A 605 -6.20 24.52 -13.41
C PHE A 605 -5.82 25.07 -14.78
N GLN A 606 -5.87 26.39 -14.89
CA GLN A 606 -5.22 27.17 -15.93
C GLN A 606 -4.14 28.02 -15.25
N MET A 607 -2.87 27.60 -15.37
CA MET A 607 -1.74 28.28 -14.74
C MET A 607 -1.04 29.17 -15.76
N GLU A 608 -1.27 30.49 -15.70
CA GLU A 608 -0.58 31.46 -16.56
C GLU A 608 0.79 31.79 -15.97
N VAL A 609 1.86 31.44 -16.70
CA VAL A 609 3.24 31.50 -16.22
C VAL A 609 3.94 32.75 -16.75
N CYS A 610 4.47 33.55 -15.83
CA CYS A 610 5.42 34.64 -16.11
C CYS A 610 6.77 34.34 -15.44
N ASP A 611 7.79 35.15 -15.75
CA ASP A 611 9.14 34.94 -15.21
C ASP A 611 9.20 34.87 -13.67
N VAL A 612 8.40 35.70 -12.98
CA VAL A 612 8.47 35.90 -11.51
C VAL A 612 7.21 35.52 -10.75
N SER A 613 6.11 35.23 -11.45
CA SER A 613 4.81 34.97 -10.82
C SER A 613 3.92 34.14 -11.73
N THR A 614 3.00 33.39 -11.14
CA THR A 614 2.05 32.53 -11.83
C THR A 614 0.62 32.81 -11.35
N LEU A 615 -0.30 33.05 -12.27
CA LEU A 615 -1.72 33.21 -11.97
C LEU A 615 -2.44 31.89 -12.23
N VAL A 616 -2.99 31.29 -11.18
CA VAL A 616 -3.75 30.04 -11.27
C VAL A 616 -5.24 30.37 -11.26
N ARG A 617 -5.91 30.14 -12.39
CA ARG A 617 -7.38 30.12 -12.45
C ARG A 617 -7.86 28.70 -12.20
N ILE A 618 -8.81 28.57 -11.29
CA ILE A 618 -9.33 27.29 -10.84
C ILE A 618 -10.81 27.24 -11.19
N ARG A 619 -11.25 26.15 -11.83
CA ARG A 619 -12.66 25.82 -12.01
C ARG A 619 -12.93 24.41 -11.45
N THR A 620 -14.03 24.24 -10.75
CA THR A 620 -14.43 22.95 -10.16
C THR A 620 -15.94 22.81 -10.17
N ASP A 621 -16.45 21.59 -10.27
CA ASP A 621 -17.86 21.25 -10.07
C ASP A 621 -18.18 20.81 -8.62
N HIS A 622 -17.19 20.92 -7.73
CA HIS A 622 -17.29 20.65 -6.30
C HIS A 622 -16.58 21.73 -5.47
N TRP A 623 -17.27 22.83 -5.19
CA TRP A 623 -16.71 23.97 -4.46
C TRP A 623 -16.06 23.64 -3.08
N PRO A 624 -16.52 22.65 -2.29
CA PRO A 624 -15.89 22.38 -0.99
C PRO A 624 -14.42 21.98 -1.09
N CYS A 625 -13.96 21.43 -2.23
CA CYS A 625 -12.56 21.07 -2.38
C CYS A 625 -11.63 22.28 -2.36
N LEU A 626 -12.12 23.48 -2.75
CA LEU A 626 -11.32 24.70 -2.83
C LEU A 626 -10.67 25.07 -1.49
N ALA A 627 -11.30 24.71 -0.36
CA ALA A 627 -10.74 24.93 0.98
C ALA A 627 -9.40 24.21 1.22
N TYR A 628 -9.11 23.16 0.44
CA TYR A 628 -7.87 22.38 0.55
C TYR A 628 -6.87 22.71 -0.57
N ILE A 629 -7.33 23.32 -1.67
CA ILE A 629 -6.49 23.59 -2.84
C ILE A 629 -5.53 24.75 -2.60
N ASP A 630 -5.92 25.76 -1.82
CA ASP A 630 -5.04 26.88 -1.50
C ASP A 630 -3.77 26.41 -0.78
N ASP A 631 -3.91 25.61 0.28
CA ASP A 631 -2.79 25.03 1.02
C ASP A 631 -1.94 24.10 0.15
N TYR A 632 -2.58 23.30 -0.71
CA TYR A 632 -1.88 22.43 -1.65
C TYR A 632 -1.02 23.23 -2.63
N LEU A 633 -1.58 24.28 -3.24
CA LEU A 633 -0.84 25.12 -4.21
C LEU A 633 0.33 25.84 -3.54
N GLU A 634 0.21 26.27 -2.30
CA GLU A 634 1.34 26.85 -1.56
C GLU A 634 2.41 25.79 -1.23
N ALA A 635 1.99 24.59 -0.83
CA ALA A 635 2.89 23.49 -0.47
C ALA A 635 3.71 22.95 -1.66
N LEU A 636 3.19 23.05 -2.90
CA LEU A 636 3.90 22.61 -4.13
C LEU A 636 5.32 23.17 -4.26
N PHE A 637 5.58 24.35 -3.70
CA PHE A 637 6.85 25.06 -3.85
C PHE A 637 7.70 25.09 -2.58
N LEU A 638 7.15 24.64 -1.45
CA LEU A 638 7.84 24.54 -0.16
C LEU A 638 8.40 23.13 0.11
N ALA A 639 8.04 22.15 -0.74
CA ALA A 639 8.34 20.73 -0.58
C ALA A 639 9.76 20.32 -1.00
#